data_AF-C5CYN8-F1
#
_entry.id   AF-C5CYN8-F1
#
_cell.length_a   1.000
_cell.length_b   1.000
_cell.length_c   1.000
_cell.angle_alpha   90.00
_cell.angle_beta   90.00
_cell.angle_gamma   90.00
#
_symmetry.space_group_name_H-M   'P 1'
#
loop_
_entity.id
_entity.type
_entity.pdbx_description
1 polymer ?
#
loop_
_entity_poly.entity_id
_entity_poly.type
_entity_poly.pdbx_seq_one_letter_code
_entity_poly.pdbx_strand_id
1 'polypeptide(L)'
;MQDLLGFEKMVTPIVIRILYFLGLLVVLISGVGALFSGGFRGILTGFAILIFGAIMVRVYSELLILLFRIHDNLVSINQQMKDRNPSGQL
;
A
#
# COMPACT_ATOMS: atom_id res chain seq x y z
N MET A 1 24.64 -20.50 2.72
CA MET A 1 23.54 -20.49 3.71
C MET A 1 23.22 -19.05 4.13
N GLN A 2 22.72 -18.20 3.22
CA GLN A 2 22.12 -16.89 3.58
C GLN A 2 20.95 -16.54 2.63
N ASP A 3 20.28 -17.55 2.06
CA ASP A 3 19.00 -17.41 1.35
C ASP A 3 17.82 -17.13 2.30
N LEU A 4 18.10 -16.92 3.59
CA LEU A 4 17.10 -16.48 4.57
C LEU A 4 16.78 -14.97 4.45
N LEU A 5 17.47 -14.27 3.55
CA LEU A 5 17.05 -12.97 3.02
C LEU A 5 16.39 -13.14 1.64
N GLY A 6 15.53 -14.15 1.50
CA GLY A 6 14.53 -14.28 0.44
C GLY A 6 13.48 -13.16 0.47
N PHE A 7 13.93 -11.90 0.48
CA PHE A 7 13.19 -10.74 0.04
C PHE A 7 13.04 -10.70 -1.49
N GLU A 8 13.56 -11.72 -2.20
CA GLU A 8 13.36 -11.93 -3.65
C GLU A 8 11.88 -12.02 -4.05
N LYS A 9 10.96 -12.24 -3.12
CA LYS A 9 9.52 -12.22 -3.40
C LYS A 9 8.84 -11.12 -2.64
N MET A 10 8.88 -9.89 -3.18
CA MET A 10 7.85 -8.83 -3.05
C MET A 10 7.03 -8.88 -1.73
N VAL A 11 7.71 -8.90 -0.57
CA VAL A 11 7.03 -8.98 0.73
C VAL A 11 6.22 -7.71 0.94
N THR A 12 6.76 -6.58 0.48
CA THR A 12 6.17 -5.28 0.69
C THR A 12 4.80 -5.07 0.03
N PRO A 13 4.55 -5.42 -1.25
CA PRO A 13 3.20 -5.34 -1.80
C PRO A 13 2.21 -6.29 -1.11
N ILE A 14 2.65 -7.42 -0.57
CA ILE A 14 1.79 -8.32 0.22
C ILE A 14 1.40 -7.65 1.56
N VAL A 15 2.36 -7.04 2.25
CA VAL A 15 2.10 -6.31 3.51
C VAL A 15 1.14 -5.13 3.28
N ILE A 16 1.31 -4.36 2.20
CA ILE A 16 0.41 -3.25 1.86
C ILE A 16 -1.01 -3.76 1.56
N ARG A 17 -1.14 -4.91 0.89
CA ARG A 17 -2.45 -5.52 0.64
C ARG A 17 -3.18 -5.89 1.93
N ILE A 18 -2.46 -6.37 2.94
CA ILE A 18 -3.03 -6.66 4.27
C ILE A 18 -3.45 -5.36 4.96
N LEU A 19 -2.59 -4.33 4.93
CA LEU A 19 -2.90 -3.00 5.47
C LEU A 19 -4.12 -2.36 4.82
N TYR A 20 -4.27 -2.48 3.49
CA TYR A 20 -5.45 -1.98 2.77
C TYR A 20 -6.73 -2.62 3.30
N PHE A 21 -6.73 -3.95 3.43
CA PHE A 21 -7.92 -4.67 3.90
C PHE A 21 -8.25 -4.29 5.36
N LEU A 22 -7.22 -4.16 6.20
CA LEU A 22 -7.37 -3.74 7.60
C LEU A 22 -7.90 -2.30 7.70
N GLY A 23 -7.35 -1.37 6.91
CA GLY A 23 -7.79 0.02 6.86
C GLY A 23 -9.22 0.15 6.35
N LEU A 24 -9.60 -0.63 5.33
CA LEU A 24 -10.98 -0.69 4.84
C LEU A 24 -11.94 -1.18 5.93
N LEU A 25 -11.54 -2.21 6.68
CA LEU A 25 -12.34 -2.78 7.76
C LEU A 25 -12.52 -1.77 8.91
N VAL A 26 -11.47 -1.02 9.25
CA VAL A 26 -11.54 0.08 10.23
C VAL A 26 -12.51 1.17 9.75
N VAL A 27 -12.41 1.62 8.49
CA VAL A 27 -13.32 2.63 7.93
C VAL A 27 -14.76 2.14 7.97
N LEU A 28 -14.99 0.86 7.66
CA LEU A 28 -16.33 0.26 7.65
C LEU A 28 -16.92 0.20 9.06
N ILE A 29 -16.16 -0.26 10.05
CA ILE A 29 -16.59 -0.29 11.46
C ILE A 29 -16.81 1.14 12.00
N SER A 30 -15.91 2.06 11.70
CA SER A 30 -15.98 3.46 12.15
C SER A 30 -17.17 4.18 11.54
N GLY A 31 -17.40 3.98 10.24
CA GLY A 31 -18.52 4.56 9.51
C GLY A 31 -19.85 4.02 10.03
N VAL A 32 -19.98 2.70 10.14
CA VAL A 32 -21.20 2.06 10.67
C VAL A 32 -21.44 2.45 12.14
N GLY A 33 -20.40 2.45 12.98
CA GLY A 33 -20.51 2.91 14.37
C GLY A 33 -20.96 4.36 14.49
N ALA A 34 -20.46 5.25 13.61
CA ALA A 34 -20.89 6.64 13.55
C ALA A 34 -22.37 6.79 13.20
N LEU A 35 -22.90 5.96 12.28
CA LEU A 35 -24.32 5.94 11.92
C LEU A 35 -25.22 5.60 13.12
N PHE A 36 -24.79 4.69 14.00
CA PHE A 36 -25.56 4.29 15.18
C PHE A 36 -25.42 5.23 16.39
N SER A 37 -24.38 6.06 16.44
CA SER A 37 -24.05 6.85 17.64
C SER A 37 -24.75 8.22 17.74
N GLY A 38 -25.20 8.82 16.64
CA GLY A 38 -25.40 10.28 16.60
C GLY A 38 -26.67 10.83 15.94
N GLY A 39 -27.70 10.01 15.70
CA GLY A 39 -28.93 10.46 15.01
C GLY A 39 -28.63 11.11 13.64
N PHE A 40 -29.33 12.18 13.28
CA PHE A 40 -29.15 12.85 11.97
C PHE A 40 -27.71 13.34 11.71
N ARG A 41 -27.01 13.80 12.76
CA ARG A 41 -25.62 14.26 12.66
C ARG A 41 -24.65 13.09 12.49
N GLY A 42 -24.91 11.97 13.19
CA GLY A 42 -24.17 10.71 13.06
C GLY A 42 -24.31 10.08 11.68
N ILE A 43 -25.49 10.21 11.06
CA ILE A 43 -25.71 9.75 9.68
C ILE A 43 -24.82 10.53 8.71
N LEU A 44 -24.79 11.87 8.82
CA LEU A 44 -24.00 12.70 7.93
C LEU A 44 -22.49 12.45 8.09
N THR A 45 -21.99 12.34 9.34
CA THR A 45 -20.58 12.02 9.59
C THR A 45 -20.24 10.59 9.19
N GLY A 46 -21.12 9.60 9.41
CA GLY A 46 -20.90 8.22 8.98
C GLY A 46 -20.76 8.09 7.47
N PHE A 47 -21.63 8.78 6.70
CA PHE A 47 -21.49 8.84 5.25
C PHE A 47 -20.21 9.55 4.80
N ALA A 48 -19.85 10.66 5.44
CA ALA A 48 -18.59 11.35 5.15
C ALA A 48 -17.38 10.45 5.40
N ILE A 49 -17.35 9.72 6.53
CA ILE A 49 -16.27 8.78 6.87
C ILE A 49 -16.22 7.61 5.91
N LEU A 50 -17.36 7.03 5.51
CA LEU A 50 -17.37 5.93 4.55
C LEU A 50 -16.85 6.36 3.18
N ILE A 51 -17.28 7.53 2.68
CA ILE A 51 -16.87 8.01 1.36
C ILE A 51 -15.41 8.49 1.40
N PHE A 52 -15.08 9.46 2.25
CA PHE A 52 -13.73 10.01 2.32
C PHE A 52 -12.73 9.00 2.87
N GLY A 53 -13.09 8.20 3.87
CA GLY A 53 -12.23 7.17 4.44
C GLY A 53 -11.90 6.07 3.43
N ALA A 54 -12.89 5.59 2.66
CA ALA A 54 -12.63 4.58 1.64
C ALA A 54 -11.77 5.12 0.50
N ILE A 55 -11.99 6.37 0.07
CA ILE A 55 -11.17 7.04 -0.95
C ILE A 55 -9.74 7.20 -0.44
N MET A 56 -9.55 7.71 0.78
CA MET A 56 -8.23 7.88 1.37
C MET A 56 -7.48 6.55 1.48
N VAL A 57 -8.13 5.49 1.99
CA VAL A 57 -7.51 4.16 2.09
C VAL A 57 -7.07 3.65 0.71
N ARG A 58 -7.87 3.87 -0.35
CA ARG A 58 -7.46 3.52 -1.73
C ARG A 58 -6.25 4.32 -2.20
N VAL A 59 -6.31 5.66 -2.11
CA VAL A 59 -5.25 6.55 -2.59
C VAL A 59 -3.94 6.27 -1.86
N TYR A 60 -3.97 6.14 -0.53
CA TYR A 60 -2.77 5.78 0.26
C TYR A 60 -2.21 4.42 -0.15
N SER A 61 -3.07 3.41 -0.35
CA SER A 61 -2.61 2.07 -0.73
C SER A 61 -2.02 2.04 -2.14
N GLU A 62 -2.61 2.76 -3.10
CA GLU A 62 -2.06 2.92 -4.45
C GLU A 62 -0.71 3.63 -4.44
N LEU A 63 -0.57 4.72 -3.68
CA LEU A 63 0.70 5.45 -3.55
C LEU A 63 1.81 4.60 -2.92
N LEU A 64 1.47 3.82 -1.88
CA LEU A 64 2.43 2.89 -1.26
C LEU A 64 2.90 1.83 -2.28
N ILE A 65 1.98 1.15 -2.95
CA ILE A 65 2.32 0.13 -3.96
C ILE A 65 3.12 0.75 -5.11
N LEU A 66 2.72 1.93 -5.58
CA LEU A 66 3.40 2.66 -6.65
C LEU A 66 4.85 2.98 -6.28
N LEU A 67 5.09 3.45 -5.05
CA LEU A 67 6.44 3.77 -4.58
C LEU A 67 7.35 2.54 -4.53
N PHE A 68 6.84 1.40 -4.06
CA PHE A 68 7.59 0.14 -4.10
C PHE A 68 7.84 -0.35 -5.52
N ARG A 69 6.85 -0.22 -6.41
CA ARG A 69 7.03 -0.55 -7.83
C ARG A 69 8.10 0.33 -8.48
N ILE A 70 8.18 1.61 -8.13
CA ILE A 70 9.25 2.51 -8.62
C ILE A 70 10.61 2.05 -8.09
N HIS A 71 10.71 1.67 -6.82
CA HIS A 71 11.95 1.15 -6.24
C HIS A 71 12.44 -0.12 -6.96
N ASP A 72 11.56 -1.10 -7.15
CA ASP A 72 11.88 -2.35 -7.85
C ASP A 72 12.31 -2.08 -9.31
N ASN A 73 11.61 -1.19 -10.00
CA ASN A 73 11.97 -0.77 -11.36
C ASN A 73 13.36 -0.10 -11.39
N LEU A 74 13.70 0.74 -10.41
CA LEU A 74 15.02 1.38 -10.32
C LEU A 74 16.15 0.36 -10.10
N VAL A 75 15.95 -0.60 -9.19
CA VAL A 75 16.92 -1.66 -8.92
C VAL A 75 17.16 -2.51 -10.17
N SER A 76 16.08 -2.90 -10.87
CA SER A 76 16.20 -3.69 -12.11
C SER A 76 16.90 -2.94 -13.25
N ILE A 77 16.71 -1.62 -13.37
CA ILE A 77 17.44 -0.80 -14.36
C ILE A 77 18.93 -0.73 -14.03
N ASN A 78 19.29 -0.55 -12.75
CA ASN A 78 20.69 -0.49 -12.32
C ASN A 78 21.42 -1.82 -12.62
N GLN A 79 20.77 -2.95 -12.35
CA GLN A 79 21.33 -4.26 -12.67
C GLN A 79 21.55 -4.45 -14.18
N GLN A 80 20.57 -4.07 -15.02
CA GLN A 80 20.70 -4.12 -16.47
C GLN A 80 21.83 -3.22 -17.02
N MET A 81 22.07 -2.08 -16.40
CA MET A 81 23.20 -1.20 -16.77
C MET A 81 24.55 -1.81 -16.39
N LYS A 82 24.62 -2.51 -15.25
CA LYS A 82 25.84 -3.18 -14.79
C LYS A 82 26.23 -4.35 -15.71
N ASP A 83 25.27 -5.14 -16.16
CA ASP A 83 25.51 -6.26 -17.09
C ASP A 83 25.85 -5.79 -18.52
N ARG A 84 25.43 -4.57 -18.89
CA ARG A 84 25.78 -3.94 -20.18
C ARG A 84 27.18 -3.32 -20.23
N ASN A 85 27.88 -3.16 -19.10
CA ASN A 85 29.25 -2.63 -19.06
C ASN A 85 30.30 -3.65 -18.56
N PRO A 86 30.59 -4.72 -19.32
CA PRO A 86 31.64 -5.68 -18.96
C PRO A 86 33.07 -5.13 -19.10
N SER A 87 33.25 -3.96 -19.72
CA SER A 87 34.57 -3.40 -20.08
C SER A 87 35.31 -2.68 -18.94
N GLY A 88 34.70 -2.58 -17.75
CA GLY A 88 35.31 -1.97 -16.56
C GLY A 88 36.05 -2.96 -15.64
N GLN A 89 36.19 -4.23 -16.04
CA GLN A 89 36.95 -5.26 -15.30
C GLN A 89 38.38 -5.48 -15.86
N LEU A 90 39.04 -4.41 -16.31
CA LEU A 90 40.48 -4.38 -16.56
C LEU A 90 41.18 -3.56 -15.47
#